data_AF-A0A356ICH3-F1
#
_entry.id   AF-A0A356ICH3-F1
#
_cell.length_a   1.000
_cell.length_b   1.000
_cell.length_c   1.000
_cell.angle_alpha   90.00
_cell.angle_beta   90.00
_cell.angle_gamma   90.00
#
_symmetry.space_group_name_H-M   'P 1'
#
loop_
_entity.id
_entity.type
_entity.pdbx_description
1 polymer ?
#
loop_
_entity_poly.entity_id
_entity_poly.type
_entity_poly.pdbx_seq_one_letter_code
_entity_poly.pdbx_strand_id
1 'polypeptide(L)'
;EQSVTAVVDGQRQSFESLGCLVEEAEPDLSDADEIFKAWRAWYYWLAFSELLKANRGKIKDTIIWNIEQGRTLDGTQLAMVEQKRTVLYHRVREFMNTYKFLVLPVVQVPPFDITQEYVTEIDGVVLNSYIDWMRSCYYISVLGLPA
;
A
#
# COMPACT_ATOMS: atom_id res chain seq x y z
N GLU A 1 4.14 7.01 -23.00
CA GLU A 1 3.36 5.84 -22.55
C GLU A 1 1.99 6.31 -22.06
N GLN A 2 0.93 5.52 -22.20
CA GLN A 2 -0.29 5.80 -21.43
C GLN A 2 0.09 5.60 -19.95
N SER A 3 0.01 6.69 -19.16
CA SER A 3 0.15 6.59 -17.72
C SER A 3 -0.92 5.63 -17.19
N VAL A 4 -0.63 4.91 -16.10
CA VAL A 4 -1.61 4.01 -15.48
C VAL A 4 -2.92 4.74 -15.14
N THR A 5 -2.82 6.02 -14.78
CA THR A 5 -3.97 6.91 -14.56
C THR A 5 -4.84 7.07 -15.80
N ALA A 6 -4.25 7.31 -16.98
CA ALA A 6 -5.00 7.50 -18.22
C ALA A 6 -5.88 6.29 -18.59
N VAL A 7 -5.46 5.08 -18.22
CA VAL A 7 -6.27 3.87 -18.42
C VAL A 7 -7.51 3.88 -17.52
N VAL A 8 -7.34 4.21 -16.23
CA VAL A 8 -8.43 4.28 -15.26
C VAL A 8 -9.38 5.42 -15.60
N ASP A 9 -8.84 6.61 -15.89
CA ASP A 9 -9.62 7.81 -16.26
C ASP A 9 -10.44 7.55 -17.52
N GLY A 10 -9.88 6.83 -18.49
CA GLY A 10 -10.55 6.42 -19.72
C GLY A 10 -11.75 5.48 -19.50
N GLN A 11 -11.89 4.84 -18.34
CA GLN A 11 -13.01 3.96 -18.03
C GLN A 11 -14.22 4.69 -17.42
N ARG A 12 -14.12 5.99 -17.14
CA ARG A 12 -15.23 6.77 -16.56
C ARG A 12 -16.53 6.62 -17.35
N GLN A 13 -16.47 6.72 -18.67
CA GLN A 13 -17.65 6.58 -19.55
C GLN A 13 -18.32 5.21 -19.42
N SER A 14 -17.54 4.15 -19.17
CA SER A 14 -18.07 2.81 -18.97
C SER A 14 -18.98 2.77 -17.74
N PHE A 15 -18.58 3.37 -16.62
CA PHE A 15 -19.40 3.44 -15.41
C PHE A 15 -20.62 4.38 -15.57
N GLU A 16 -20.45 5.53 -16.24
CA GLU A 16 -21.55 6.44 -16.54
C GLU A 16 -22.61 5.75 -17.43
N SER A 17 -22.18 4.94 -18.40
CA SER A 17 -23.09 4.16 -19.26
C SER A 17 -23.89 3.09 -18.52
N LEU A 18 -23.36 2.61 -17.38
CA LEU A 18 -24.06 1.71 -16.45
C LEU A 18 -25.01 2.45 -15.49
N GLY A 19 -25.10 3.77 -15.59
CA GLY A 19 -25.94 4.61 -14.75
C GLY A 19 -25.29 5.05 -13.44
N CYS A 20 -23.98 4.85 -13.27
CA CYS A 20 -23.27 5.35 -12.10
C CYS A 20 -23.04 6.87 -12.21
N LEU A 21 -23.15 7.57 -11.08
CA LEU A 21 -22.58 8.90 -10.93
C LEU A 21 -21.11 8.74 -10.58
N VAL A 22 -20.24 9.32 -11.41
CA VAL A 22 -18.79 9.24 -11.23
C VAL A 22 -18.28 10.62 -10.84
N GLU A 23 -17.54 10.71 -9.75
CA GLU A 23 -16.95 11.95 -9.23
C GLU A 23 -15.46 11.73 -9.00
N GLU A 24 -14.65 12.78 -9.20
CA GLU A 24 -13.27 12.75 -8.73
C GLU A 24 -13.25 13.07 -7.24
N ALA A 25 -12.97 12.04 -6.44
CA ALA A 25 -12.92 12.15 -5.00
C ALA A 25 -12.02 11.06 -4.42
N GLU A 26 -11.37 11.35 -3.30
CA GLU A 26 -10.58 10.39 -2.55
C GLU A 26 -10.76 10.62 -1.04
N PRO A 27 -10.73 9.55 -0.22
CA PRO A 27 -10.58 9.72 1.21
C PRO A 27 -9.15 10.20 1.53
N ASP A 28 -8.97 10.87 2.65
CA ASP A 28 -7.63 11.17 3.15
C ASP A 28 -6.93 9.87 3.63
N LEU A 29 -5.94 9.42 2.86
CA LEU A 29 -5.13 8.22 3.11
C LEU A 29 -3.72 8.55 3.65
N SER A 30 -3.48 9.77 4.15
CA SER A 30 -2.14 10.25 4.52
C SER A 30 -1.41 9.36 5.54
N ASP A 31 -2.14 8.66 6.41
CA ASP A 31 -1.57 7.78 7.44
C ASP A 31 -1.31 6.34 6.93
N ALA A 32 -1.83 5.97 5.75
CA ALA A 32 -1.86 4.58 5.29
C ALA A 32 -0.46 3.96 5.11
N ASP A 33 0.51 4.74 4.62
CA ASP A 33 1.89 4.31 4.37
C ASP A 33 2.59 3.84 5.65
N GLU A 34 2.59 4.70 6.66
CA GLU A 34 3.20 4.43 7.96
C GLU A 34 2.55 3.23 8.64
N ILE A 35 1.21 3.18 8.64
CA ILE A 35 0.46 2.11 9.28
C ILE A 35 0.77 0.77 8.61
N PHE A 36 0.70 0.71 7.28
CA PHE A 36 0.95 -0.54 6.56
C PHE A 36 2.38 -1.03 6.78
N LYS A 37 3.37 -0.14 6.65
CA LYS A 37 4.78 -0.50 6.81
C LYS A 37 5.08 -1.02 8.22
N ALA A 38 4.53 -0.38 9.25
CA ALA A 38 4.71 -0.81 10.64
C ALA A 38 4.07 -2.18 10.89
N TRP A 39 2.80 -2.39 10.53
CA TRP A 39 2.12 -3.68 10.72
C TRP A 39 2.76 -4.81 9.92
N ARG A 40 3.17 -4.53 8.68
CA ARG A 40 3.89 -5.49 7.85
C ARG A 40 5.23 -5.86 8.46
N ALA A 41 6.03 -4.88 8.88
CA ALA A 41 7.32 -5.11 9.49
C ALA A 41 7.20 -5.93 10.78
N TRP A 42 6.26 -5.57 11.65
CA TRP A 42 5.96 -6.34 12.85
C TRP A 42 5.59 -7.79 12.54
N TYR A 43 4.68 -8.01 11.57
CA TYR A 43 4.32 -9.36 11.15
C TYR A 43 5.50 -10.15 10.59
N TYR A 44 6.37 -9.51 9.79
CA TYR A 44 7.55 -10.15 9.23
C TYR A 44 8.54 -10.58 10.32
N TRP A 45 8.75 -9.75 11.34
CA TRP A 45 9.54 -10.13 12.50
C TRP A 45 8.91 -11.31 13.24
N LEU A 46 7.62 -11.24 13.53
CA LEU A 46 6.88 -12.31 14.21
C LEU A 46 6.95 -13.64 13.45
N ALA A 47 6.72 -13.62 12.14
CA ALA A 47 6.59 -14.82 11.32
C ALA A 47 7.95 -15.41 10.88
N PHE A 48 8.99 -14.59 10.70
CA PHE A 48 10.20 -15.00 9.98
C PHE A 48 11.52 -14.76 10.72
N SER A 49 11.52 -14.21 11.94
CA SER A 49 12.77 -13.96 12.69
C SER A 49 13.59 -15.23 12.96
N GLU A 50 12.94 -16.35 13.33
CA GLU A 50 13.64 -17.62 13.56
C GLU A 50 14.16 -18.23 12.25
N LEU A 51 13.40 -18.11 11.17
CA LEU A 51 13.85 -18.51 9.83
C LEU A 51 15.09 -17.72 9.42
N LEU A 52 15.10 -16.41 9.68
CA LEU A 52 16.23 -15.52 9.42
C LEU A 52 17.47 -15.93 10.21
N LYS A 53 17.32 -16.23 11.50
CA LYS A 53 18.44 -16.68 12.34
C LYS A 53 19.05 -17.98 11.81
N ALA A 54 18.22 -18.93 11.39
CA ALA A 54 18.67 -20.24 10.93
C ALA A 54 19.23 -20.25 9.49
N ASN A 55 18.74 -19.37 8.60
CA ASN A 55 18.98 -19.48 7.16
C ASN A 55 19.30 -18.15 6.46
N ARG A 56 19.91 -17.17 7.16
CA ARG A 56 20.15 -15.81 6.63
C ARG A 56 20.68 -15.76 5.19
N GLY A 57 21.70 -16.55 4.86
CA GLY A 57 22.33 -16.56 3.53
C GLY A 57 21.45 -17.10 2.38
N LYS A 58 20.24 -17.58 2.68
CA LYS A 58 19.25 -18.06 1.69
C LYS A 58 18.05 -17.14 1.53
N ILE A 59 18.01 -16.03 2.27
CA ILE A 59 16.88 -15.11 2.30
C ILE A 59 17.26 -13.84 1.53
N LYS A 60 16.36 -13.39 0.66
CA LYS A 60 16.53 -12.16 -0.12
C LYS A 60 16.70 -10.95 0.80
N ASP A 61 17.63 -10.06 0.46
CA ASP A 61 17.96 -8.87 1.27
C ASP A 61 16.75 -7.97 1.55
N THR A 62 15.82 -7.83 0.61
CA THR A 62 14.57 -7.07 0.84
C THR A 62 13.69 -7.65 1.94
N ILE A 63 13.69 -8.98 2.10
CA ILE A 63 12.97 -9.68 3.16
C ILE A 63 13.73 -9.53 4.48
N ILE A 64 15.05 -9.69 4.46
CA ILE A 64 15.90 -9.44 5.64
C ILE A 64 15.67 -8.02 6.16
N TRP A 65 15.72 -7.01 5.29
CA TRP A 65 15.47 -5.61 5.64
C TRP A 65 14.12 -5.44 6.32
N ASN A 66 13.05 -6.03 5.78
CA ASN A 66 11.70 -5.87 6.33
C ASN A 66 11.56 -6.52 7.71
N ILE A 67 12.18 -7.70 7.91
CA ILE A 67 12.24 -8.37 9.20
C ILE A 67 12.97 -7.50 10.23
N GLU A 68 14.10 -6.89 9.86
CA GLU A 68 14.88 -6.02 10.74
C GLU A 68 14.13 -4.72 11.08
N GLN A 69 13.30 -4.17 10.18
CA GLN A 69 12.39 -3.07 10.53
C GLN A 69 11.41 -3.47 11.63
N GLY A 70 10.91 -4.71 11.60
CA GLY A 70 9.99 -5.21 12.62
C GLY A 70 10.65 -5.37 13.98
N ARG A 71 11.93 -5.75 14.00
CA ARG A 71 12.74 -5.87 15.23
C ARG A 71 12.84 -4.56 16.01
N THR A 72 12.79 -3.42 15.31
CA THR A 72 12.93 -2.09 15.94
C THR A 72 11.62 -1.56 16.50
N LEU A 73 10.49 -2.22 16.24
CA LEU A 73 9.18 -1.79 16.72
C LEU A 73 8.95 -2.25 18.17
N ASP A 74 8.53 -1.33 19.02
CA ASP A 74 8.08 -1.61 20.38
C ASP A 74 6.56 -1.51 20.54
N GLY A 75 6.06 -1.88 21.72
CA GLY A 75 4.63 -1.86 22.03
C GLY A 75 4.02 -0.46 21.99
N THR A 76 4.79 0.58 22.32
CA THR A 76 4.33 1.98 22.29
C THR A 76 4.11 2.42 20.85
N GLN A 77 5.06 2.12 19.96
CA GLN A 77 4.97 2.42 18.54
C GLN A 77 3.78 1.70 17.90
N LEU A 78 3.58 0.42 18.21
CA LEU A 78 2.43 -0.34 17.70
C LEU A 78 1.10 0.23 18.21
N ALA A 79 1.01 0.64 19.47
CA ALA A 79 -0.19 1.28 20.01
C ALA A 79 -0.52 2.60 19.30
N MET A 80 0.48 3.44 19.03
CA MET A 80 0.30 4.68 18.26
C MET A 80 -0.15 4.41 16.82
N VAL A 81 0.47 3.43 16.16
CA VAL A 81 0.09 3.01 14.80
C VAL A 81 -1.34 2.47 14.75
N GLU A 82 -1.76 1.68 15.73
CA GLU A 82 -3.13 1.15 15.79
C GLU A 82 -4.17 2.26 16.03
N GLN A 83 -3.83 3.26 16.83
CA GLN A 83 -4.67 4.44 17.01
C GLN A 83 -4.83 5.19 15.68
N LYS A 84 -3.74 5.41 14.93
CA LYS A 84 -3.80 5.99 13.58
C LYS A 84 -4.64 5.15 12.63
N ARG A 85 -4.51 3.82 12.67
CA ARG A 85 -5.31 2.90 11.86
C ARG A 85 -6.81 3.01 12.14
N THR A 86 -7.19 3.16 13.40
CA THR A 86 -8.59 3.39 13.81
C THR A 86 -9.11 4.72 13.25
N VAL A 87 -8.32 5.78 13.32
CA VAL A 87 -8.69 7.10 12.76
C VAL A 87 -8.83 7.00 11.23
N LEU A 88 -7.88 6.37 10.54
CA LEU A 88 -7.93 6.15 9.10
C LEU A 88 -9.18 5.35 8.68
N TYR A 89 -9.51 4.29 9.42
CA TYR A 89 -10.74 3.52 9.22
C TYR A 89 -11.98 4.41 9.28
N HIS A 90 -12.07 5.30 10.28
CA HIS A 90 -13.21 6.21 10.39
C HIS A 90 -13.29 7.22 9.24
N ARG A 91 -12.15 7.81 8.81
CA ARG A 91 -12.11 8.71 7.65
C ARG A 91 -12.64 8.03 6.39
N VAL A 92 -12.19 6.81 6.11
CA VAL A 92 -12.67 6.06 4.94
C VAL A 92 -14.12 5.62 5.11
N ARG A 93 -14.54 5.16 6.29
CA ARG A 93 -15.94 4.81 6.55
C ARG A 93 -16.87 5.99 6.28
N GLU A 94 -16.50 7.20 6.69
CA GLU A 94 -17.28 8.40 6.44
C GLU A 94 -17.35 8.74 4.95
N PHE A 95 -16.22 8.66 4.24
CA PHE A 95 -16.18 8.81 2.78
C PHE A 95 -17.12 7.82 2.06
N MET A 96 -17.11 6.55 2.49
CA MET A 96 -17.93 5.49 1.90
C MET A 96 -19.43 5.60 2.24
N ASN A 97 -19.84 6.49 3.15
CA ASN A 97 -21.26 6.82 3.31
C ASN A 97 -21.80 7.56 2.08
N THR A 98 -20.95 8.37 1.44
CA THR A 98 -21.25 9.10 0.21
C THR A 98 -21.01 8.23 -1.03
N TYR A 99 -19.87 7.55 -1.08
CA TYR A 99 -19.46 6.74 -2.25
C TYR A 99 -19.59 5.24 -1.99
N LYS A 100 -20.30 4.52 -2.85
CA LYS A 100 -20.46 3.06 -2.71
C LYS A 100 -19.24 2.26 -3.16
N PHE A 101 -18.45 2.84 -4.06
CA PHE A 101 -17.27 2.23 -4.64
C PHE A 101 -16.18 3.29 -4.77
N LEU A 102 -14.93 2.85 -4.64
CA LEU A 102 -13.74 3.63 -4.96
C LEU A 102 -13.04 2.92 -6.13
N VAL A 103 -12.83 3.62 -7.24
CA VAL A 103 -12.13 3.09 -8.41
C VAL A 103 -10.77 3.77 -8.49
N LEU A 104 -9.71 2.96 -8.44
CA LEU A 104 -8.32 3.44 -8.41
C LEU A 104 -7.39 2.44 -9.11
N PRO A 105 -6.20 2.86 -9.54
CA PRO A 105 -5.17 1.94 -10.03
C PRO A 105 -4.79 0.87 -9.01
N VAL A 106 -4.60 -0.38 -9.48
CA VAL A 106 -4.06 -1.47 -8.64
C VAL A 106 -2.53 -1.38 -8.52
N VAL A 107 -1.86 -0.98 -9.60
CA VAL A 107 -0.39 -0.84 -9.69
C VAL A 107 -0.04 0.61 -10.03
N GLN A 108 1.16 1.07 -9.69
CA GLN A 108 1.60 2.44 -9.99
C GLN A 108 2.33 2.57 -11.34
N VAL A 109 2.88 1.47 -11.86
CA VAL A 109 3.61 1.47 -13.14
C VAL A 109 3.22 0.26 -14.01
N PRO A 110 3.42 0.33 -15.34
CA PRO A 110 3.36 -0.83 -16.21
C PRO A 110 4.42 -1.90 -15.86
N PRO A 111 4.34 -3.10 -16.47
CA PRO A 111 5.42 -4.08 -16.39
C PRO A 111 6.77 -3.47 -16.79
N PHE A 112 7.81 -3.81 -16.03
CA PHE A 112 9.19 -3.37 -16.24
C PHE A 112 10.12 -4.57 -16.51
N ASP A 113 11.38 -4.30 -16.85
CA ASP A 113 12.34 -5.32 -17.23
C ASP A 113 12.60 -6.34 -16.12
N ILE A 114 12.73 -7.61 -16.48
CA ILE A 114 12.93 -8.71 -15.52
C ILE A 114 14.24 -8.60 -14.73
N THR A 115 15.24 -7.90 -15.27
CA THR A 115 16.54 -7.66 -14.62
C THR A 115 16.50 -6.51 -13.63
N GLN A 116 15.49 -5.64 -13.72
CA GLN A 116 15.27 -4.58 -12.75
C GLN A 116 14.65 -5.17 -11.47
N GLU A 117 15.33 -5.00 -10.33
CA GLU A 117 14.90 -5.65 -9.09
C GLU A 117 13.56 -5.12 -8.56
N TYR A 118 13.41 -3.80 -8.58
CA TYR A 118 12.17 -3.08 -8.27
C TYR A 118 12.28 -1.63 -8.79
N VAL A 119 11.15 -0.94 -8.83
CA VAL A 119 11.07 0.46 -9.25
C VAL A 119 11.54 1.35 -8.09
N THR A 120 12.40 2.33 -8.40
CA THR A 120 12.98 3.26 -7.42
C THR A 120 12.54 4.70 -7.62
N GLU A 121 11.85 5.02 -8.71
CA GLU A 121 11.35 6.35 -9.03
C GLU A 121 10.09 6.24 -9.89
N ILE A 122 9.08 7.08 -9.61
CA ILE A 122 7.84 7.18 -10.38
C ILE A 122 7.52 8.67 -10.52
N ASP A 123 7.29 9.15 -11.75
CA ASP A 123 6.95 10.56 -12.05
C ASP A 123 7.88 11.60 -11.38
N GLY A 124 9.19 11.33 -11.34
CA GLY A 124 10.18 12.20 -10.71
C GLY A 124 10.27 12.08 -9.19
N VAL A 125 9.46 11.22 -8.57
CA VAL A 125 9.44 10.98 -7.12
C VAL A 125 10.26 9.73 -6.80
N VAL A 126 11.41 9.94 -6.16
CA VAL A 126 12.26 8.86 -5.65
C VAL A 126 11.54 8.12 -4.53
N LEU A 127 11.57 6.80 -4.61
CA LEU A 127 10.94 5.88 -3.66
C LEU A 127 11.92 5.55 -2.52
N ASN A 128 11.42 5.51 -1.29
CA ASN A 128 12.25 5.32 -0.10
C ASN A 128 12.54 3.86 0.22
N SER A 129 11.65 2.95 -0.21
CA SER A 129 11.78 1.51 0.06
C SER A 129 11.35 0.64 -1.11
N TYR A 130 11.80 -0.62 -1.13
CA TYR A 130 11.39 -1.61 -2.14
C TYR A 130 9.87 -1.88 -2.16
N ILE A 131 9.14 -1.47 -1.11
CA ILE A 131 7.70 -1.69 -1.02
C ILE A 131 6.94 -0.53 -1.69
N ASP A 132 7.53 0.66 -1.78
CA ASP A 132 6.84 1.90 -2.15
C ASP A 132 6.26 1.90 -3.57
N TRP A 133 6.80 1.08 -4.48
CA TRP A 133 6.26 0.92 -5.82
C TRP A 133 4.95 0.09 -5.85
N MET A 134 4.54 -0.46 -4.71
CA MET A 134 3.25 -1.14 -4.47
C MET A 134 2.24 -0.30 -3.67
N ARG A 135 2.48 1.01 -3.44
CA ARG A 135 1.63 1.90 -2.61
C ARG A 135 0.15 1.84 -2.92
N SER A 136 -0.20 1.86 -4.20
CA SER A 136 -1.59 1.85 -4.68
C SER A 136 -2.44 0.74 -4.04
N CYS A 137 -1.91 -0.47 -3.90
CA CYS A 137 -2.67 -1.60 -3.36
C CYS A 137 -2.62 -1.67 -1.83
N TYR A 138 -1.48 -1.34 -1.20
CA TYR A 138 -1.39 -1.48 0.24
C TYR A 138 -2.06 -0.36 1.03
N TYR A 139 -2.26 0.81 0.40
CA TYR A 139 -3.10 1.88 0.95
C TYR A 139 -4.54 1.41 1.17
N ILE A 140 -5.02 0.47 0.35
CA ILE A 140 -6.34 -0.15 0.53
C ILE A 140 -6.26 -1.34 1.50
N SER A 141 -5.20 -2.14 1.42
CA SER A 141 -5.01 -3.31 2.29
C SER A 141 -5.06 -2.97 3.78
N VAL A 142 -4.54 -1.81 4.18
CA VAL A 142 -4.53 -1.38 5.58
C VAL A 142 -5.95 -1.19 6.17
N LEU A 143 -6.93 -0.91 5.31
CA LEU A 143 -8.32 -0.65 5.68
C LEU A 143 -9.11 -1.93 5.98
N GLY A 144 -8.63 -3.09 5.52
CA GLY A 144 -9.33 -4.37 5.66
C GLY A 144 -10.62 -4.47 4.85
N LEU A 145 -10.83 -3.59 3.87
CA LEU A 145 -11.97 -3.59 2.97
C LEU A 145 -11.78 -4.63 1.85
N PRO A 146 -12.87 -5.17 1.28
CA PRO A 146 -12.79 -5.97 0.06
C PRO A 146 -12.31 -5.09 -1.10
N ALA A 147 -11.41 -5.63 -1.91
CA ALA A 147 -10.85 -5.01 -3.11
C ALA A 147 -10.60 -6.08 -4.19
#